data_AF-A0A1V6D386-F1
#
_entry.id   AF-A0A1V6D386-F1
#
_cell.length_a   1.000
_cell.length_b   1.000
_cell.length_c   1.000
_cell.angle_alpha   90.00
_cell.angle_beta   90.00
_cell.angle_gamma   90.00
#
_symmetry.space_group_name_H-M   'P 1'
#
loop_
_entity.id
_entity.type
_entity.pdbx_description
1 polymer ?
#
loop_
_entity_poly.entity_id
_entity_poly.type
_entity_poly.pdbx_seq_one_letter_code
_entity_poly.pdbx_strand_id
1 'polypeptide(L)'
;MMSDLLISSPGPCMDYIPTVHDLKDIFPDSSSLTVAGLMQKVWIVCDNFAIGWAGRAIEAHLVIAKISERLEGRRVSCEEVCETLNQAVATANVRDCCFLGYLVDSTNTPAVCVYPAASRCQDIDLGEVFAIGSGARMLLAFLRQPTRWQFGTDQNNFIYCLSGMLTSWDLNGATSLLNYFGGGYEVTLYRKGKFRKLWDFSHIMWRCFLSSGAKLSLAPFHFTTHDYLDDILIMRSLQCPTDDASRELSWRTNFAVPPHRSFLKSDREKVMQHLASMGSWHSGFVSDFRFHTTAIVAEDGGIIGTHTLMDSSGHFEIAVTPSGVEVSDELQARIESEIRESCPAIKDQPK
;
A
#
# COMPACT_ATOMS: atom_id res chain seq x y z
N MET A 1 2.40 -3.35 10.22
CA MET A 1 1.40 -2.27 10.13
C MET A 1 1.32 -1.78 8.70
N MET A 2 0.13 -1.46 8.22
CA MET A 2 -0.09 -0.93 6.88
C MET A 2 -1.16 0.16 6.97
N SER A 3 -1.07 1.19 6.14
CA SER A 3 -2.08 2.24 6.07
C SER A 3 -2.24 2.78 4.66
N ASP A 4 -3.44 3.23 4.33
CA ASP A 4 -3.70 3.96 3.10
C ASP A 4 -3.18 5.40 3.19
N LEU A 5 -3.07 6.08 2.05
CA LEU A 5 -2.46 7.40 1.99
C LEU A 5 -3.48 8.54 1.79
N LEU A 6 -4.73 8.21 1.47
CA LEU A 6 -5.73 9.20 1.06
C LEU A 6 -6.10 10.17 2.19
N ILE A 7 -6.08 11.47 1.90
CA ILE A 7 -6.72 12.50 2.72
C ILE A 7 -7.90 13.07 1.95
N SER A 8 -9.07 13.07 2.58
CA SER A 8 -10.29 13.66 2.02
C SER A 8 -10.69 14.91 2.81
N SER A 9 -11.18 15.93 2.11
CA SER A 9 -11.76 17.12 2.73
C SER A 9 -12.85 17.72 1.84
N PRO A 10 -13.68 18.63 2.37
CA PRO A 10 -14.49 19.49 1.53
C PRO A 10 -13.58 20.39 0.67
N GLY A 11 -13.96 20.68 -0.56
CA GLY A 11 -13.27 21.64 -1.42
C GLY A 11 -12.72 21.03 -2.71
N PRO A 12 -11.66 21.64 -3.29
CA PRO A 12 -11.13 21.20 -4.58
C PRO A 12 -10.58 19.77 -4.49
N CYS A 13 -10.93 18.96 -5.49
CA CYS A 13 -10.38 17.62 -5.68
C CYS A 13 -9.00 17.72 -6.34
N MET A 14 -8.07 16.86 -5.96
CA MET A 14 -6.91 16.55 -6.80
C MET A 14 -7.37 16.02 -8.15
N ASP A 15 -6.61 16.29 -9.21
CA ASP A 15 -6.92 15.71 -10.52
C ASP A 15 -6.56 14.22 -10.58
N TYR A 16 -5.47 13.81 -9.91
CA TYR A 16 -4.93 12.45 -10.00
C TYR A 16 -4.27 11.98 -8.69
N ILE A 17 -4.24 10.66 -8.49
CA ILE A 17 -3.56 9.94 -7.41
C ILE A 17 -2.84 8.71 -7.96
N PRO A 18 -1.95 8.04 -7.22
CA PRO A 18 -1.18 6.91 -7.73
C PRO A 18 -2.02 5.83 -8.42
N THR A 19 -3.24 5.59 -7.94
CA THR A 19 -4.14 4.54 -8.41
C THR A 19 -5.22 5.03 -9.38
N VAL A 20 -5.37 6.34 -9.61
CA VAL A 20 -6.42 6.90 -10.48
C VAL A 20 -5.90 8.10 -11.26
N HIS A 21 -6.06 8.05 -12.58
CA HIS A 21 -5.58 9.09 -13.50
C HIS A 21 -6.48 10.32 -13.58
N ASP A 22 -7.80 10.16 -13.53
CA ASP A 22 -8.74 11.28 -13.43
C ASP A 22 -9.75 11.01 -12.32
N LEU A 23 -9.62 11.75 -11.22
CA LEU A 23 -10.51 11.64 -10.07
C LEU A 23 -11.91 12.18 -10.36
N LYS A 24 -12.11 12.95 -11.44
CA LYS A 24 -13.45 13.44 -11.85
C LYS A 24 -14.32 12.31 -12.38
N ASP A 25 -13.71 11.24 -12.90
CA ASP A 25 -14.44 10.04 -13.33
C ASP A 25 -14.97 9.23 -12.14
N ILE A 26 -14.42 9.46 -10.95
CA ILE A 26 -14.72 8.71 -9.73
C ILE A 26 -15.67 9.47 -8.82
N PHE A 27 -15.39 10.75 -8.57
CA PHE A 27 -16.15 11.57 -7.63
C PHE A 27 -17.17 12.44 -8.37
N PRO A 28 -18.48 12.29 -8.10
CA PRO A 28 -19.48 13.16 -8.71
C PRO A 28 -19.31 14.60 -8.21
N ASP A 29 -19.67 15.59 -9.04
CA ASP A 29 -19.64 17.02 -8.69
C ASP A 29 -20.39 17.36 -7.40
N SER A 30 -21.35 16.52 -7.00
CA SER A 30 -22.15 16.66 -5.79
C SER A 30 -21.52 16.04 -4.53
N SER A 31 -20.31 15.49 -4.60
CA SER A 31 -19.67 14.86 -3.44
C SER A 31 -19.32 15.91 -2.39
N SER A 32 -19.72 15.67 -1.13
CA SER A 32 -19.40 16.57 -0.01
C SER A 32 -17.94 16.52 0.41
N LEU A 33 -17.26 15.44 0.07
CA LEU A 33 -15.84 15.21 0.30
C LEU A 33 -15.17 14.78 -1.01
N THR A 34 -14.02 15.35 -1.26
CA THR A 34 -13.16 15.04 -2.42
C THR A 34 -11.78 14.65 -1.91
N VAL A 35 -10.94 14.13 -2.81
CA VAL A 35 -9.54 13.80 -2.49
C VAL A 35 -8.75 15.10 -2.40
N ALA A 36 -8.32 15.45 -1.20
CA ALA A 36 -7.60 16.69 -0.93
C ALA A 36 -6.07 16.53 -1.01
N GLY A 37 -5.58 15.31 -0.83
CA GLY A 37 -4.15 15.05 -0.73
C GLY A 37 -3.81 13.60 -0.45
N LEU A 38 -2.51 13.36 -0.36
CA LEU A 38 -1.92 12.12 0.15
C LEU A 38 -1.07 12.44 1.38
N MET A 39 -1.04 11.55 2.36
CA MET A 39 -0.28 11.71 3.59
C MET A 39 0.07 10.36 4.20
N GLN A 40 1.27 10.27 4.79
CA GLN A 40 1.64 9.10 5.56
C GLN A 40 0.86 9.05 6.87
N LYS A 41 0.19 7.93 7.11
CA LYS A 41 -0.63 7.70 8.30
C LYS A 41 0.03 6.79 9.33
N VAL A 42 1.23 6.27 9.06
CA VAL A 42 2.02 5.47 10.01
C VAL A 42 3.27 6.23 10.45
N TRP A 43 3.51 6.22 11.75
CA TRP A 43 4.62 6.88 12.40
C TRP A 43 5.44 5.90 13.23
N ILE A 44 6.75 5.86 13.02
CA ILE A 44 7.68 5.10 13.85
C ILE A 44 8.18 6.05 14.94
N VAL A 45 7.69 5.89 16.15
CA VAL A 45 8.02 6.77 17.29
C VAL A 45 9.40 6.42 17.83
N CYS A 46 9.71 5.13 17.94
CA CYS A 46 11.01 4.63 18.34
C CYS A 46 11.23 3.22 17.80
N ASP A 47 12.39 2.62 18.07
CA ASP A 47 12.74 1.30 17.55
C ASP A 47 11.67 0.24 17.86
N ASN A 48 11.03 0.29 19.03
CA ASN A 48 10.09 -0.74 19.45
C ASN A 48 8.61 -0.30 19.48
N PHE A 49 8.27 0.88 18.93
CA PHE A 49 6.89 1.36 18.85
C PHE A 49 6.61 2.11 17.54
N ALA A 50 5.53 1.69 16.86
CA ALA A 50 4.95 2.41 15.74
C ALA A 50 3.45 2.66 15.99
N ILE A 51 2.92 3.76 15.46
CA ILE A 51 1.53 4.18 15.62
C ILE A 51 0.95 4.63 14.29
N GLY A 52 -0.25 4.15 13.98
CA GLY A 52 -1.06 4.56 12.85
C GLY A 52 -2.28 5.36 13.32
N TRP A 53 -2.83 6.18 12.43
CA TRP A 53 -4.04 6.97 12.73
C TRP A 53 -5.04 6.94 11.58
N ALA A 54 -6.30 7.23 11.91
CA ALA A 54 -7.38 7.45 10.95
C ALA A 54 -8.32 8.54 11.48
N GLY A 55 -8.96 9.31 10.59
CA GLY A 55 -9.85 10.41 10.95
C GLY A 55 -9.27 11.78 10.61
N ARG A 56 -9.44 12.76 11.50
CA ARG A 56 -9.02 14.15 11.24
C ARG A 56 -7.51 14.34 11.37
N ALA A 57 -6.87 14.74 10.27
CA ALA A 57 -5.43 14.99 10.22
C ALA A 57 -4.95 15.97 11.30
N ILE A 58 -5.63 17.09 11.51
CA ILE A 58 -5.24 18.08 12.53
C ILE A 58 -5.24 17.47 13.94
N GLU A 59 -6.26 16.67 14.27
CA GLU A 59 -6.35 16.01 15.59
C GLU A 59 -5.24 14.96 15.74
N ALA A 60 -5.01 14.15 14.71
CA ALA A 60 -3.89 13.20 14.68
C ALA A 60 -2.53 13.89 14.88
N HIS A 61 -2.35 15.09 14.31
CA HIS A 61 -1.08 15.83 14.38
C HIS A 61 -0.79 16.23 15.82
N LEU A 62 -1.80 16.81 16.49
CA LEU A 62 -1.69 17.25 17.88
C LEU A 62 -1.35 16.08 18.83
N VAL A 63 -1.94 14.91 18.60
CA VAL A 63 -1.66 13.70 19.40
C VAL A 63 -0.26 13.16 19.11
N ILE A 64 0.09 12.98 17.84
CA ILE A 64 1.39 12.42 17.46
C ILE A 64 2.55 13.32 17.89
N ALA A 65 2.39 14.64 17.84
CA ALA A 65 3.38 15.59 18.35
C ALA A 65 3.66 15.38 19.85
N LYS A 66 2.60 15.25 20.66
CA LYS A 66 2.71 14.99 22.12
C LYS A 66 3.32 13.63 22.43
N ILE A 67 2.96 12.59 21.66
CA ILE A 67 3.55 11.25 21.81
C ILE A 67 5.05 11.32 21.50
N SER A 68 5.43 11.99 20.41
CA SER A 68 6.83 12.09 19.99
C SER A 68 7.66 12.87 21.02
N GLU A 69 7.15 13.99 21.53
CA GLU A 69 7.79 14.78 22.59
C GLU A 69 8.17 13.93 23.82
N ARG A 70 7.32 12.97 24.19
CA ARG A 70 7.54 12.14 25.40
C ARG A 70 8.30 10.85 25.11
N LEU A 71 8.12 10.23 23.95
CA LEU A 71 8.55 8.84 23.68
C LEU A 71 9.65 8.70 22.62
N GLU A 72 9.92 9.71 21.80
CA GLU A 72 10.84 9.57 20.66
C GLU A 72 12.27 9.23 21.10
N GLY A 73 12.93 8.37 20.32
CA GLY A 73 14.35 8.04 20.50
C GLY A 73 14.70 7.06 21.64
N ARG A 74 13.70 6.53 22.37
CA ARG A 74 13.94 5.56 23.45
C ARG A 74 13.00 4.37 23.40
N ARG A 75 13.39 3.26 24.01
CA ARG A 75 12.52 2.08 24.16
C ARG A 75 11.40 2.38 25.16
N VAL A 76 10.18 1.96 24.84
CA VAL A 76 8.98 2.25 25.66
C VAL A 76 8.23 0.98 26.06
N SER A 77 7.49 1.05 27.17
CA SER A 77 6.60 -0.02 27.65
C SER A 77 5.15 0.19 27.19
N CYS A 78 4.33 -0.86 27.26
CA CYS A 78 2.92 -0.77 26.91
C CYS A 78 2.15 0.18 27.84
N GLU A 79 2.43 0.13 29.14
CA GLU A 79 1.84 1.03 30.14
C GLU A 79 2.14 2.50 29.81
N GLU A 80 3.39 2.81 29.51
CA GLU A 80 3.82 4.16 29.18
C GLU A 80 3.21 4.68 27.87
N VAL A 81 3.11 3.82 26.85
CA VAL A 81 2.43 4.16 25.59
C VAL A 81 0.95 4.46 25.83
N CYS A 82 0.25 3.61 26.59
CA CYS A 82 -1.16 3.79 26.88
C CYS A 82 -1.43 5.05 27.71
N GLU A 83 -0.63 5.31 28.74
CA GLU A 83 -0.71 6.53 29.56
C GLU A 83 -0.52 7.78 28.68
N THR A 84 0.55 7.78 27.86
CA THR A 84 0.90 8.91 27.00
C THR A 84 -0.17 9.16 25.94
N LEU A 85 -0.67 8.11 25.27
CA LEU A 85 -1.72 8.22 24.26
C LEU A 85 -3.01 8.79 24.86
N ASN A 86 -3.46 8.26 26.01
CA ASN A 86 -4.66 8.73 26.68
C ASN A 86 -4.54 10.20 27.12
N GLN A 87 -3.38 10.58 27.69
CA GLN A 87 -3.12 11.97 28.06
C GLN A 87 -3.09 12.89 26.84
N ALA A 88 -2.44 12.46 25.75
CA ALA A 88 -2.31 13.24 24.52
C ALA A 88 -3.67 13.50 23.87
N VAL A 89 -4.49 12.46 23.76
CA VAL A 89 -5.88 12.56 23.26
C VAL A 89 -6.72 13.48 24.15
N ALA A 90 -6.70 13.28 25.47
CA ALA A 90 -7.47 14.11 26.40
C ALA A 90 -7.07 15.59 26.29
N THR A 91 -5.78 15.87 26.21
CA THR A 91 -5.27 17.25 26.10
C THR A 91 -5.61 17.89 24.75
N ALA A 92 -5.58 17.11 23.67
CA ALA A 92 -5.92 17.60 22.33
C ALA A 92 -7.44 17.69 22.08
N ASN A 93 -8.28 17.21 23.01
CA ASN A 93 -9.74 17.17 22.88
C ASN A 93 -10.18 16.50 21.56
N VAL A 94 -9.54 15.36 21.26
CA VAL A 94 -9.82 14.57 20.05
C VAL A 94 -11.26 14.06 20.08
N ARG A 95 -11.94 14.15 18.93
CA ARG A 95 -13.33 13.70 18.79
C ARG A 95 -13.51 12.71 17.66
N ASP A 96 -12.72 12.84 16.61
CA ASP A 96 -12.92 12.17 15.33
C ASP A 96 -11.59 11.67 14.80
N CYS A 97 -10.87 10.96 15.65
CA CYS A 97 -9.63 10.29 15.30
C CYS A 97 -9.48 8.98 16.08
N CYS A 98 -8.99 7.96 15.38
CA CYS A 98 -8.64 6.67 15.93
C CYS A 98 -7.13 6.47 15.81
N PHE A 99 -6.54 5.77 16.77
CA PHE A 99 -5.13 5.41 16.78
C PHE A 99 -4.96 3.92 16.99
N LEU A 100 -4.00 3.34 16.29
CA LEU A 100 -3.61 1.95 16.39
C LEU A 100 -2.10 1.90 16.55
N GLY A 101 -1.61 1.55 17.73
CA GLY A 101 -0.19 1.38 17.99
C GLY A 101 0.20 -0.09 18.08
N TYR A 102 1.39 -0.39 17.58
CA TYR A 102 2.00 -1.71 17.60
C TYR A 102 3.36 -1.59 18.29
N LEU A 103 3.51 -2.33 19.38
CA LEU A 103 4.66 -2.32 20.28
C LEU A 103 5.28 -3.70 20.30
N VAL A 104 6.60 -3.79 20.40
CA VAL A 104 7.29 -5.03 20.76
C VAL A 104 8.08 -4.81 22.05
N ASP A 105 7.72 -5.54 23.10
CA ASP A 105 8.32 -5.34 24.43
C ASP A 105 9.75 -5.90 24.53
N SER A 106 10.35 -5.87 25.73
CA SER A 106 11.70 -6.42 25.97
C SER A 106 11.79 -7.94 25.81
N THR A 107 10.66 -8.65 25.89
CA THR A 107 10.56 -10.11 25.71
C THR A 107 10.32 -10.51 24.26
N ASN A 108 10.32 -9.54 23.34
CA ASN A 108 9.89 -9.70 21.94
C ASN A 108 8.42 -10.12 21.79
N THR A 109 7.59 -9.84 22.80
CA THR A 109 6.15 -10.09 22.72
C THR A 109 5.48 -8.88 22.08
N PRO A 110 4.69 -9.08 21.01
CA PRO A 110 3.94 -7.99 20.40
C PRO A 110 2.76 -7.58 21.30
N ALA A 111 2.51 -6.29 21.38
CA ALA A 111 1.36 -5.70 22.04
C ALA A 111 0.70 -4.67 21.13
N VAL A 112 -0.62 -4.56 21.20
CA VAL A 112 -1.42 -3.62 20.42
C VAL A 112 -2.08 -2.64 21.37
N CYS A 113 -1.94 -1.34 21.12
CA CYS A 113 -2.70 -0.30 21.81
C CYS A 113 -3.67 0.34 20.82
N VAL A 114 -4.89 0.64 21.28
CA VAL A 114 -5.98 1.11 20.43
C VAL A 114 -6.70 2.25 21.13
N TYR A 115 -7.06 3.28 20.37
CA TYR A 115 -7.94 4.36 20.84
C TYR A 115 -8.94 4.78 19.75
N PRO A 116 -10.23 5.01 20.07
CA PRO A 116 -10.92 4.51 21.26
C PRO A 116 -11.22 3.00 21.13
N ALA A 117 -11.46 2.52 19.90
CA ALA A 117 -11.71 1.13 19.58
C ALA A 117 -11.28 0.82 18.13
N ALA A 118 -10.94 -0.44 17.87
CA ALA A 118 -10.60 -0.96 16.55
C ALA A 118 -11.53 -2.11 16.22
N SER A 119 -11.80 -2.28 14.92
CA SER A 119 -12.38 -3.53 14.44
C SER A 119 -11.29 -4.61 14.44
N ARG A 120 -11.68 -5.86 14.70
CA ARG A 120 -10.73 -6.98 14.71
C ARG A 120 -11.27 -8.24 14.04
N CYS A 121 -10.37 -9.07 13.53
CA CYS A 121 -10.67 -10.45 13.15
C CYS A 121 -9.50 -11.38 13.50
N GLN A 122 -9.80 -12.66 13.64
CA GLN A 122 -8.79 -13.70 13.61
C GLN A 122 -8.66 -14.17 12.15
N ASP A 123 -7.45 -14.14 11.63
CA ASP A 123 -7.08 -14.67 10.34
C ASP A 123 -6.13 -15.87 10.57
N ILE A 124 -6.21 -16.87 9.68
CA ILE A 124 -5.44 -18.10 9.84
C ILE A 124 -3.94 -17.89 9.62
N ASP A 125 -3.58 -16.98 8.71
CA ASP A 125 -2.20 -16.72 8.30
C ASP A 125 -1.62 -15.48 8.99
N LEU A 126 -2.46 -14.48 9.29
CA LEU A 126 -2.03 -13.24 9.95
C LEU A 126 -2.17 -13.24 11.47
N GLY A 127 -2.89 -14.21 12.04
CA GLY A 127 -3.24 -14.18 13.46
C GLY A 127 -4.31 -13.12 13.77
N GLU A 128 -4.13 -12.36 14.85
CA GLU A 128 -5.09 -11.31 15.22
C GLU A 128 -4.82 -10.04 14.40
N VAL A 129 -5.82 -9.60 13.63
CA VAL A 129 -5.74 -8.40 12.78
C VAL A 129 -6.62 -7.31 13.38
N PHE A 130 -6.05 -6.10 13.48
CA PHE A 130 -6.73 -4.90 13.94
C PHE A 130 -6.81 -3.87 12.82
N ALA A 131 -7.96 -3.21 12.69
CA ALA A 131 -8.20 -2.18 11.69
C ALA A 131 -9.01 -1.00 12.26
N ILE A 132 -8.63 0.21 11.86
CA ILE A 132 -9.27 1.48 12.22
C ILE A 132 -9.61 2.28 10.96
N GLY A 133 -10.50 3.27 11.08
CA GLY A 133 -10.91 4.14 9.97
C GLY A 133 -12.02 3.57 9.07
N SER A 134 -12.37 4.32 8.02
CA SER A 134 -13.49 4.00 7.12
C SER A 134 -13.27 2.70 6.33
N GLY A 135 -12.01 2.38 5.99
CA GLY A 135 -11.65 1.15 5.28
C GLY A 135 -11.64 -0.12 6.14
N ALA A 136 -11.76 -0.01 7.47
CA ALA A 136 -11.59 -1.15 8.38
C ALA A 136 -12.54 -2.31 8.07
N ARG A 137 -13.83 -2.02 7.87
CA ARG A 137 -14.84 -3.05 7.58
C ARG A 137 -14.55 -3.78 6.27
N MET A 138 -14.16 -3.04 5.23
CA MET A 138 -13.86 -3.60 3.91
C MET A 138 -12.61 -4.48 3.96
N LEU A 139 -11.54 -4.02 4.62
CA LEU A 139 -10.32 -4.81 4.82
C LEU A 139 -10.61 -6.12 5.56
N LEU A 140 -11.33 -6.07 6.68
CA LEU A 140 -11.62 -7.27 7.46
C LEU A 140 -12.58 -8.22 6.73
N ALA A 141 -13.51 -7.70 5.93
CA ALA A 141 -14.36 -8.54 5.08
C ALA A 141 -13.54 -9.25 4.00
N PHE A 142 -12.57 -8.55 3.41
CA PHE A 142 -11.64 -9.09 2.45
C PHE A 142 -10.75 -10.20 3.05
N LEU A 143 -10.15 -9.96 4.22
CA LEU A 143 -9.31 -10.95 4.90
C LEU A 143 -10.09 -12.21 5.35
N ARG A 144 -11.37 -12.07 5.65
CA ARG A 144 -12.24 -13.21 6.02
C ARG A 144 -12.63 -14.10 4.85
N GLN A 145 -12.40 -13.68 3.61
CA GLN A 145 -12.66 -14.55 2.47
C GLN A 145 -11.73 -15.77 2.59
N PRO A 146 -12.22 -16.99 2.25
CA PRO A 146 -11.43 -18.21 2.32
C PRO A 146 -10.38 -18.22 1.21
N THR A 147 -9.42 -17.32 1.32
CA THR A 147 -8.27 -17.21 0.44
C THR A 147 -7.21 -18.12 1.02
N ARG A 148 -6.83 -19.18 0.29
CA ARG A 148 -5.64 -19.94 0.65
C ARG A 148 -4.43 -19.11 0.26
N TRP A 149 -3.91 -18.37 1.22
CA TRP A 149 -2.70 -17.61 1.07
C TRP A 149 -1.52 -18.59 0.96
N GLN A 150 -1.15 -18.98 -0.26
CA GLN A 150 0.06 -19.74 -0.52
C GLN A 150 1.24 -18.78 -0.61
N PHE A 151 1.62 -18.22 0.54
CA PHE A 151 2.90 -17.55 0.62
C PHE A 151 3.85 -18.50 1.32
N GLY A 152 5.06 -18.65 0.78
CA GLY A 152 6.14 -19.27 1.53
C GLY A 152 6.32 -18.63 2.92
N THR A 153 7.19 -19.21 3.74
CA THR A 153 7.38 -18.80 5.15
C THR A 153 7.89 -17.36 5.36
N ASP A 154 8.12 -16.58 4.30
CA ASP A 154 8.53 -15.18 4.40
C ASP A 154 7.33 -14.25 4.59
N GLN A 155 7.15 -13.78 5.83
CA GLN A 155 6.13 -12.79 6.20
C GLN A 155 6.19 -11.49 5.38
N ASN A 156 7.34 -11.14 4.80
CA ASN A 156 7.45 -9.96 3.95
C ASN A 156 6.64 -10.15 2.65
N ASN A 157 6.65 -11.36 2.06
CA ASN A 157 5.89 -11.67 0.85
C ASN A 157 4.40 -11.41 1.04
N PHE A 158 3.84 -11.88 2.15
CA PHE A 158 2.45 -11.67 2.46
C PHE A 158 2.10 -10.17 2.40
N ILE A 159 2.91 -9.33 3.04
CA ILE A 159 2.60 -7.91 3.15
C ILE A 159 2.76 -7.18 1.81
N TYR A 160 3.77 -7.54 0.99
CA TYR A 160 3.88 -7.02 -0.38
C TYR A 160 2.68 -7.41 -1.24
N CYS A 161 2.24 -8.67 -1.13
CA CYS A 161 1.05 -9.17 -1.81
C CYS A 161 -0.19 -8.40 -1.38
N LEU A 162 -0.39 -8.25 -0.06
CA LEU A 162 -1.55 -7.55 0.47
C LEU A 162 -1.58 -6.08 0.00
N SER A 163 -0.44 -5.36 0.01
CA SER A 163 -0.41 -3.99 -0.49
C SER A 163 -0.69 -3.93 -1.99
N GLY A 164 -0.19 -4.89 -2.78
CA GLY A 164 -0.49 -5.03 -4.20
C GLY A 164 -1.98 -5.29 -4.47
N MET A 165 -2.62 -6.17 -3.69
CA MET A 165 -4.05 -6.47 -3.80
C MET A 165 -4.92 -5.27 -3.47
N LEU A 166 -4.60 -4.54 -2.40
CA LEU A 166 -5.34 -3.36 -2.04
C LEU A 166 -5.14 -2.24 -3.08
N THR A 167 -3.93 -2.09 -3.62
CA THR A 167 -3.67 -1.19 -4.76
C THR A 167 -4.49 -1.59 -5.98
N SER A 168 -4.57 -2.89 -6.27
CA SER A 168 -5.41 -3.43 -7.34
C SER A 168 -6.89 -3.16 -7.07
N TRP A 169 -7.33 -3.19 -5.82
CA TRP A 169 -8.71 -2.86 -5.48
C TRP A 169 -9.04 -1.40 -5.82
N ASP A 170 -8.14 -0.47 -5.49
CA ASP A 170 -8.28 0.94 -5.87
C ASP A 170 -8.30 1.15 -7.38
N LEU A 171 -7.51 0.38 -8.14
CA LEU A 171 -7.41 0.48 -9.60
C LEU A 171 -8.64 -0.06 -10.32
N ASN A 172 -9.27 -1.11 -9.79
CA ASN A 172 -10.40 -1.77 -10.44
C ASN A 172 -11.76 -1.29 -9.95
N GLY A 173 -11.78 -0.46 -8.91
CA GLY A 173 -13.02 0.06 -8.36
C GLY A 173 -12.84 1.40 -7.68
N ALA A 174 -13.79 2.29 -7.94
CA ALA A 174 -13.99 3.52 -7.17
C ALA A 174 -14.35 3.27 -5.70
N THR A 175 -14.68 2.04 -5.30
CA THR A 175 -15.37 1.76 -4.03
C THR A 175 -14.56 2.20 -2.81
N SER A 176 -13.25 1.92 -2.76
CA SER A 176 -12.41 2.36 -1.64
C SER A 176 -12.35 3.89 -1.55
N LEU A 177 -12.12 4.56 -2.68
CA LEU A 177 -12.04 6.00 -2.79
C LEU A 177 -13.36 6.69 -2.42
N LEU A 178 -14.50 6.15 -2.87
CA LEU A 178 -15.84 6.61 -2.49
C LEU A 178 -16.15 6.38 -1.01
N ASN A 179 -15.42 5.48 -0.34
CA ASN A 179 -15.42 5.30 1.11
C ASN A 179 -14.27 6.03 1.81
N TYR A 180 -13.60 6.95 1.10
CA TYR A 180 -12.59 7.88 1.61
C TYR A 180 -11.35 7.20 2.18
N PHE A 181 -10.89 6.09 1.58
CA PHE A 181 -9.59 5.48 1.86
C PHE A 181 -8.95 4.97 0.56
N GLY A 182 -7.64 4.79 0.56
CA GLY A 182 -6.88 4.22 -0.57
C GLY A 182 -5.79 5.16 -1.09
N GLY A 183 -5.64 5.23 -2.41
CA GLY A 183 -4.71 6.13 -3.10
C GLY A 183 -3.25 5.71 -3.04
N GLY A 184 -2.99 4.48 -2.61
CA GLY A 184 -1.66 3.95 -2.30
C GLY A 184 -1.55 3.52 -0.85
N TYR A 185 -0.53 2.71 -0.57
CA TYR A 185 -0.37 2.07 0.74
C TYR A 185 1.07 2.20 1.22
N GLU A 186 1.23 2.54 2.50
CA GLU A 186 2.49 2.52 3.21
C GLU A 186 2.54 1.31 4.15
N VAL A 187 3.71 0.69 4.24
CA VAL A 187 3.95 -0.48 5.09
C VAL A 187 5.07 -0.20 6.08
N THR A 188 4.88 -0.62 7.32
CA THR A 188 5.89 -0.64 8.38
C THR A 188 5.98 -2.03 9.01
N LEU A 189 7.20 -2.56 9.12
CA LEU A 189 7.50 -3.92 9.60
C LEU A 189 8.41 -3.87 10.81
N TYR A 190 8.27 -4.82 11.74
CA TYR A 190 9.23 -5.03 12.83
C TYR A 190 10.26 -6.07 12.42
N ARG A 191 11.53 -5.66 12.23
CA ARG A 191 12.60 -6.56 11.77
C ARG A 191 13.92 -6.26 12.44
N LYS A 192 14.60 -7.33 12.91
CA LYS A 192 15.90 -7.23 13.60
C LYS A 192 15.83 -6.26 14.80
N GLY A 193 14.79 -6.41 15.62
CA GLY A 193 14.62 -5.65 16.85
C GLY A 193 14.10 -4.22 16.69
N LYS A 194 13.77 -3.78 15.47
CA LYS A 194 13.20 -2.45 15.27
C LYS A 194 12.17 -2.32 14.15
N PHE A 195 11.29 -1.33 14.28
CA PHE A 195 10.39 -0.90 13.22
C PHE A 195 11.14 -0.23 12.08
N ARG A 196 10.73 -0.54 10.85
CA ARG A 196 11.23 0.09 9.62
C ARG A 196 10.10 0.23 8.62
N LYS A 197 10.12 1.32 7.87
CA LYS A 197 9.28 1.47 6.68
C LYS A 197 9.79 0.52 5.60
N LEU A 198 8.85 -0.08 4.88
CA LEU A 198 9.16 -0.86 3.69
C LEU A 198 9.44 0.11 2.54
N TRP A 199 10.58 -0.04 1.89
CA TRP A 199 11.04 0.87 0.85
C TRP A 199 11.60 0.06 -0.33
N ASP A 200 11.69 0.71 -1.50
CA ASP A 200 12.28 0.14 -2.72
C ASP A 200 11.58 -1.15 -3.17
N PHE A 201 10.26 -1.06 -3.31
CA PHE A 201 9.45 -2.15 -3.85
C PHE A 201 8.51 -1.62 -4.92
N SER A 202 8.05 -2.52 -5.79
CA SER A 202 7.17 -2.16 -6.88
C SER A 202 6.04 -3.15 -7.09
N HIS A 203 4.94 -2.63 -7.61
CA HIS A 203 3.80 -3.40 -8.04
C HIS A 203 3.64 -3.25 -9.55
N ILE A 204 3.33 -4.36 -10.21
CA ILE A 204 2.98 -4.40 -11.62
C ILE A 204 1.60 -5.02 -11.70
N MET A 205 0.61 -4.27 -12.16
CA MET A 205 -0.74 -4.81 -12.33
C MET A 205 -0.93 -5.26 -13.76
N TRP A 206 -1.44 -6.47 -13.89
CA TRP A 206 -1.68 -7.12 -15.17
C TRP A 206 -3.17 -7.28 -15.38
N ARG A 207 -3.62 -6.98 -16.60
CA ARG A 207 -4.97 -7.25 -17.05
C ARG A 207 -4.95 -8.55 -17.82
N CYS A 208 -5.90 -9.40 -17.51
CA CYS A 208 -6.10 -10.68 -18.16
C CYS A 208 -7.31 -10.58 -19.09
N PHE A 209 -7.08 -10.79 -20.38
CA PHE A 209 -8.14 -10.86 -21.38
C PHE A 209 -8.36 -12.31 -21.78
N LEU A 210 -9.64 -12.72 -21.83
CA LEU A 210 -10.03 -14.05 -22.29
C LEU A 210 -10.71 -13.91 -23.65
N SER A 211 -10.00 -14.29 -24.71
CA SER A 211 -10.55 -14.26 -26.07
C SER A 211 -11.29 -15.56 -26.40
N SER A 212 -12.16 -15.51 -27.43
CA SER A 212 -12.86 -16.68 -27.95
C SER A 212 -11.88 -17.82 -28.27
N GLY A 213 -12.08 -18.99 -27.66
CA GLY A 213 -11.19 -20.14 -27.80
C GLY A 213 -10.20 -20.36 -26.65
N ALA A 214 -10.46 -19.82 -25.46
CA ALA A 214 -9.64 -20.02 -24.25
C ALA A 214 -8.19 -19.54 -24.39
N LYS A 215 -7.96 -18.58 -25.30
CA LYS A 215 -6.69 -17.88 -25.39
C LYS A 215 -6.68 -16.75 -24.37
N LEU A 216 -5.86 -16.96 -23.35
CA LEU A 216 -5.45 -15.95 -22.39
C LEU A 216 -4.50 -14.97 -23.09
N SER A 217 -4.59 -13.70 -22.73
CA SER A 217 -3.50 -12.76 -22.97
C SER A 217 -3.35 -11.84 -21.77
N LEU A 218 -2.12 -11.69 -21.30
CA LEU A 218 -1.76 -10.76 -20.24
C LEU A 218 -1.13 -9.50 -20.80
N ALA A 219 -1.55 -8.35 -20.29
CA ALA A 219 -0.88 -7.07 -20.55
C ALA A 219 -0.69 -6.28 -19.24
N PRO A 220 0.52 -5.77 -18.96
CA PRO A 220 0.71 -4.90 -17.82
C PRO A 220 0.04 -3.56 -18.12
N PHE A 221 -0.84 -3.10 -17.22
CA PHE A 221 -1.58 -1.86 -17.42
C PHE A 221 -1.23 -0.78 -16.39
N HIS A 222 -0.55 -1.16 -15.30
CA HIS A 222 -0.20 -0.22 -14.25
C HIS A 222 1.08 -0.64 -13.51
N PHE A 223 1.93 0.31 -13.16
CA PHE A 223 3.12 0.09 -12.36
C PHE A 223 3.17 1.12 -11.26
N THR A 224 3.47 0.69 -10.03
CA THR A 224 3.79 1.61 -8.94
C THR A 224 5.13 1.25 -8.32
N THR A 225 5.95 2.25 -8.03
CA THR A 225 7.19 2.10 -7.26
C THR A 225 7.07 2.89 -5.97
N HIS A 226 7.61 2.37 -4.88
CA HIS A 226 7.65 3.04 -3.58
C HIS A 226 9.10 3.21 -3.15
N ASP A 227 9.48 4.44 -2.85
CA ASP A 227 10.82 4.82 -2.44
C ASP A 227 10.75 5.87 -1.33
N TYR A 228 11.84 6.13 -0.61
CA TYR A 228 11.87 7.17 0.42
C TYR A 228 13.01 8.15 0.16
N LEU A 229 12.68 9.43 0.22
CA LEU A 229 13.65 10.52 0.34
C LEU A 229 13.53 11.09 1.75
N ASP A 230 14.53 10.81 2.59
CA ASP A 230 14.47 11.07 4.03
C ASP A 230 13.24 10.36 4.65
N ASP A 231 12.26 11.11 5.17
CA ASP A 231 11.00 10.58 5.70
C ASP A 231 9.80 10.76 4.76
N ILE A 232 10.02 11.24 3.53
CA ILE A 232 8.99 11.47 2.53
C ILE A 232 8.88 10.26 1.61
N LEU A 233 7.68 9.72 1.48
CA LEU A 233 7.40 8.59 0.61
C LEU A 233 7.25 9.14 -0.81
N ILE A 234 8.08 8.63 -1.72
CA ILE A 234 8.02 8.94 -3.14
C ILE A 234 7.34 7.76 -3.83
N MET A 235 6.12 7.98 -4.30
CA MET A 235 5.43 7.03 -5.16
C MET A 235 5.56 7.46 -6.60
N ARG A 236 5.81 6.51 -7.49
CA ARG A 236 5.81 6.76 -8.93
C ARG A 236 4.80 5.83 -9.54
N SER A 237 3.92 6.38 -10.36
CA SER A 237 2.86 5.64 -11.03
C SER A 237 3.03 5.76 -12.53
N LEU A 238 2.89 4.64 -13.22
CA LEU A 238 2.95 4.53 -14.66
C LEU A 238 1.73 3.74 -15.12
N GLN A 239 0.89 4.33 -15.96
CA GLN A 239 -0.24 3.65 -16.55
C GLN A 239 0.05 3.37 -18.02
N CYS A 240 -0.25 2.15 -18.46
CA CYS A 240 -0.18 1.76 -19.87
C CYS A 240 -1.59 1.78 -20.45
N PRO A 241 -1.81 2.40 -21.62
CA PRO A 241 -3.07 2.26 -22.35
C PRO A 241 -3.30 0.79 -22.67
N THR A 242 -4.54 0.33 -22.54
CA THR A 242 -4.90 -1.05 -22.91
C THR A 242 -5.17 -1.23 -24.40
N ASP A 243 -5.41 -0.14 -25.13
CA ASP A 243 -6.04 -0.20 -26.44
C ASP A 243 -5.11 0.16 -27.61
N ASP A 244 -3.85 0.49 -27.33
CA ASP A 244 -2.97 1.07 -28.35
C ASP A 244 -1.86 0.11 -28.81
N ALA A 245 -1.82 -0.14 -30.11
CA ALA A 245 -0.77 -0.93 -30.75
C ALA A 245 0.61 -0.26 -30.62
N SER A 246 0.64 1.05 -30.39
CA SER A 246 1.79 1.75 -29.84
C SER A 246 1.82 1.56 -28.33
N ARG A 247 2.69 0.68 -27.84
CA ARG A 247 3.05 0.54 -26.41
C ARG A 247 3.79 1.78 -25.87
N GLU A 248 3.44 2.98 -26.32
CA GLU A 248 3.97 4.20 -25.75
C GLU A 248 3.38 4.37 -24.36
N LEU A 249 4.28 4.39 -23.38
CA LEU A 249 3.99 4.66 -21.98
C LEU A 249 3.36 6.04 -21.88
N SER A 250 2.07 6.10 -21.62
CA SER A 250 1.28 7.32 -21.82
C SER A 250 1.33 8.28 -20.65
N TRP A 251 1.43 7.79 -19.41
CA TRP A 251 1.31 8.64 -18.22
C TRP A 251 2.29 8.28 -17.13
N ARG A 252 3.14 9.25 -16.78
CA ARG A 252 4.07 9.17 -15.65
C ARG A 252 3.73 10.25 -14.65
N THR A 253 3.50 9.84 -13.41
CA THR A 253 3.27 10.78 -12.32
C THR A 253 4.11 10.40 -11.12
N ASN A 254 4.76 11.40 -10.51
CA ASN A 254 5.45 11.23 -9.24
C ASN A 254 4.64 11.92 -8.14
N PHE A 255 4.52 11.26 -7.00
CA PHE A 255 3.79 11.73 -5.84
C PHE A 255 4.74 11.77 -4.66
N ALA A 256 4.84 12.94 -4.05
CA ALA A 256 5.51 13.10 -2.78
C ALA A 256 4.45 13.04 -1.68
N VAL A 257 4.55 12.03 -0.83
CA VAL A 257 3.60 11.74 0.23
C VAL A 257 4.28 12.10 1.55
N PRO A 258 3.98 13.29 2.10
CA PRO A 258 4.69 13.81 3.25
C PRO A 258 4.38 13.02 4.52
N PRO A 259 5.31 13.00 5.48
CA PRO A 259 4.99 12.61 6.85
C PRO A 259 4.01 13.61 7.45
N HIS A 260 3.23 13.15 8.42
CA HIS A 260 2.23 13.99 9.09
C HIS A 260 2.80 15.16 9.91
N ARG A 261 4.07 15.08 10.30
CA ARG A 261 4.63 15.95 11.36
C ARG A 261 5.08 17.34 10.93
N SER A 262 5.20 17.63 9.63
CA SER A 262 5.32 18.97 9.00
C SER A 262 6.00 18.77 7.64
N PHE A 263 5.38 19.27 6.58
CA PHE A 263 6.01 19.35 5.26
C PHE A 263 6.51 20.78 5.08
N LEU A 264 7.78 21.01 5.43
CA LEU A 264 8.34 22.35 5.34
C LEU A 264 8.57 22.73 3.87
N LYS A 265 8.64 24.03 3.60
CA LYS A 265 8.96 24.52 2.25
C LYS A 265 10.30 23.96 1.74
N SER A 266 11.29 23.80 2.62
CA SER A 266 12.59 23.19 2.31
C SER A 266 12.47 21.74 1.85
N ASP A 267 11.54 20.99 2.43
CA ASP A 267 11.31 19.59 2.09
C ASP A 267 10.72 19.48 0.68
N ARG A 268 9.79 20.38 0.35
CA ARG A 268 9.28 20.52 -1.01
C ARG A 268 10.39 20.81 -2.01
N GLU A 269 11.29 21.74 -1.72
CA GLU A 269 12.41 22.07 -2.62
C GLU A 269 13.35 20.88 -2.83
N LYS A 270 13.72 20.17 -1.76
CA LYS A 270 14.51 18.92 -1.83
C LYS A 270 13.82 17.85 -2.67
N VAL A 271 12.53 17.62 -2.44
CA VAL A 271 11.73 16.67 -3.22
C VAL A 271 11.72 17.06 -4.69
N MET A 272 11.47 18.33 -5.02
CA MET A 272 11.46 18.78 -6.42
C MET A 272 12.83 18.63 -7.09
N GLN A 273 13.92 18.91 -6.37
CA GLN A 273 15.29 18.67 -6.86
C GLN A 273 15.56 17.19 -7.08
N HIS A 274 15.16 16.32 -6.15
CA HIS A 274 15.30 14.88 -6.28
C HIS A 274 14.49 14.34 -7.47
N LEU A 275 13.22 14.75 -7.58
CA LEU A 275 12.34 14.43 -8.72
C LEU A 275 12.94 14.86 -10.06
N ALA A 276 13.54 16.06 -10.12
CA ALA A 276 14.23 16.54 -11.32
C ALA A 276 15.51 15.74 -11.63
N SER A 277 16.25 15.31 -10.59
CA SER A 277 17.50 14.56 -10.73
C SER A 277 17.31 13.12 -11.21
N MET A 278 16.13 12.54 -10.97
CA MET A 278 15.81 11.15 -11.35
C MET A 278 15.68 10.91 -12.86
N GLY A 279 15.91 11.94 -13.69
CA GLY A 279 15.88 11.83 -15.15
C GLY A 279 14.52 11.47 -15.74
N SER A 280 14.42 11.53 -17.07
CA SER A 280 13.36 10.84 -17.80
C SER A 280 13.60 9.34 -17.69
N TRP A 281 12.54 8.56 -17.45
CA TRP A 281 12.59 7.10 -17.43
C TRP A 281 12.96 6.63 -18.83
N HIS A 282 14.24 6.38 -19.06
CA HIS A 282 14.68 5.72 -20.27
C HIS A 282 14.43 4.22 -20.14
N SER A 283 14.47 3.54 -21.28
CA SER A 283 14.14 2.14 -21.58
C SER A 283 14.68 1.01 -20.67
N GLY A 284 15.33 1.32 -19.54
CA GLY A 284 15.76 0.38 -18.49
C GLY A 284 14.81 0.25 -17.29
N PHE A 285 13.61 0.83 -17.32
CA PHE A 285 12.69 0.82 -16.17
C PHE A 285 12.40 -0.58 -15.60
N VAL A 286 12.28 -1.58 -16.48
CA VAL A 286 11.99 -2.95 -16.05
C VAL A 286 13.18 -3.61 -15.33
N SER A 287 14.41 -3.19 -15.61
CA SER A 287 15.62 -3.75 -14.99
C SER A 287 15.93 -3.20 -13.60
N ASP A 288 15.32 -2.07 -13.20
CA ASP A 288 15.60 -1.42 -11.90
C ASP A 288 14.64 -1.89 -10.78
N PHE A 289 13.65 -2.69 -11.11
CA PHE A 289 12.72 -3.24 -10.12
C PHE A 289 13.39 -4.33 -9.30
N ARG A 290 13.49 -4.11 -7.99
CA ARG A 290 14.09 -5.09 -7.06
C ARG A 290 13.11 -6.10 -6.51
N PHE A 291 11.84 -5.71 -6.41
CA PHE A 291 10.74 -6.53 -5.89
C PHE A 291 9.49 -6.27 -6.70
N HIS A 292 8.85 -7.33 -7.18
CA HIS A 292 7.64 -7.22 -7.99
C HIS A 292 6.50 -7.98 -7.35
N THR A 293 5.41 -7.29 -7.06
CA THR A 293 4.12 -7.97 -6.85
C THR A 293 3.24 -7.75 -8.08
N THR A 294 2.77 -8.84 -8.64
CA THR A 294 1.83 -8.93 -9.74
C THR A 294 0.43 -9.21 -9.21
N ALA A 295 -0.54 -8.35 -9.50
CA ALA A 295 -1.95 -8.69 -9.38
C ALA A 295 -2.50 -8.96 -10.78
N ILE A 296 -3.19 -10.08 -10.95
CA ILE A 296 -3.88 -10.45 -12.19
C ILE A 296 -5.35 -10.13 -11.99
N VAL A 297 -5.86 -9.27 -12.86
CA VAL A 297 -7.23 -8.78 -12.77
C VAL A 297 -8.02 -9.26 -14.00
N ALA A 298 -9.20 -9.83 -13.74
CA ALA A 298 -10.22 -10.11 -14.74
C ALA A 298 -10.79 -8.83 -15.36
N GLU A 299 -11.46 -8.97 -16.51
CA GLU A 299 -12.16 -7.86 -17.18
C GLU A 299 -13.26 -7.24 -16.33
N ASP A 300 -13.90 -8.02 -15.44
CA ASP A 300 -14.92 -7.53 -14.52
C ASP A 300 -14.36 -6.84 -13.26
N GLY A 301 -13.03 -6.68 -13.18
CA GLY A 301 -12.33 -6.09 -12.04
C GLY A 301 -12.06 -7.07 -10.89
N GLY A 302 -12.48 -8.34 -11.00
CA GLY A 302 -12.16 -9.38 -10.03
C GLY A 302 -10.66 -9.72 -10.03
N ILE A 303 -10.06 -9.85 -8.85
CA ILE A 303 -8.68 -10.35 -8.74
C ILE A 303 -8.70 -11.87 -8.97
N ILE A 304 -8.03 -12.33 -10.03
CA ILE A 304 -7.90 -13.75 -10.39
C ILE A 304 -6.74 -14.38 -9.61
N GLY A 305 -5.69 -13.60 -9.32
CA GLY A 305 -4.56 -14.08 -8.56
C GLY A 305 -3.52 -13.01 -8.26
N THR A 306 -2.57 -13.37 -7.41
CA THR A 306 -1.39 -12.55 -7.13
C THR A 306 -0.12 -13.35 -7.28
N HIS A 307 0.98 -12.67 -7.49
CA HIS A 307 2.28 -13.27 -7.65
C HIS A 307 3.32 -12.32 -7.07
N THR A 308 4.31 -12.82 -6.34
CA THR A 308 5.40 -11.98 -5.84
C THR A 308 6.73 -12.59 -6.25
N LEU A 309 7.55 -11.76 -6.87
CA LEU A 309 8.94 -12.03 -7.19
C LEU A 309 9.83 -11.34 -6.16
N MET A 310 10.63 -12.14 -5.46
CA MET A 310 11.71 -11.63 -4.62
C MET A 310 13.08 -11.99 -5.18
N ASP A 311 13.83 -10.95 -5.53
CA ASP A 311 15.29 -10.80 -5.71
C ASP A 311 16.13 -11.91 -6.39
N SER A 312 17.41 -11.57 -6.56
CA SER A 312 18.56 -12.27 -7.17
C SER A 312 18.64 -13.80 -7.18
N SER A 313 17.84 -14.52 -6.39
CA SER A 313 17.74 -15.99 -6.40
C SER A 313 16.86 -16.56 -7.51
N GLY A 314 16.00 -15.75 -8.12
CA GLY A 314 15.11 -16.15 -9.20
C GLY A 314 14.07 -17.20 -8.85
N HIS A 315 13.69 -17.30 -7.58
CA HIS A 315 12.56 -18.12 -7.18
C HIS A 315 11.22 -17.45 -7.50
N PHE A 316 10.35 -18.22 -8.18
CA PHE A 316 9.00 -17.83 -8.59
C PHE A 316 7.97 -18.57 -7.73
N GLU A 317 7.01 -17.84 -7.15
CA GLU A 317 5.87 -18.45 -6.45
C GLU A 317 4.58 -17.71 -6.81
N ILE A 318 3.65 -18.41 -7.47
CA ILE A 318 2.30 -17.91 -7.74
C ILE A 318 1.39 -18.24 -6.57
N ALA A 319 0.74 -17.20 -6.03
CA ALA A 319 -0.35 -17.34 -5.07
C ALA A 319 -1.67 -16.96 -5.75
N VAL A 320 -2.33 -17.94 -6.36
CA VAL A 320 -3.68 -17.73 -6.90
C VAL A 320 -4.66 -17.58 -5.74
N THR A 321 -5.26 -16.39 -5.62
CA THR A 321 -6.33 -16.13 -4.66
C THR A 321 -7.66 -16.51 -5.31
N PRO A 322 -8.38 -17.54 -4.81
CA PRO A 322 -9.59 -17.99 -5.48
C PRO A 322 -10.71 -16.96 -5.27
N SER A 323 -11.08 -16.24 -6.32
CA SER A 323 -12.37 -15.53 -6.41
C SER A 323 -13.55 -16.50 -6.65
N GLY A 324 -13.40 -17.77 -6.28
CA GLY A 324 -14.33 -18.85 -6.60
C GLY A 324 -14.11 -19.48 -7.98
N VAL A 325 -13.09 -19.05 -8.73
CA VAL A 325 -12.67 -19.67 -10.00
C VAL A 325 -11.54 -20.66 -9.70
N GLU A 326 -11.76 -21.95 -9.93
CA GLU A 326 -10.67 -22.94 -9.93
C GLU A 326 -9.75 -22.65 -11.12
N VAL A 327 -8.53 -22.20 -10.83
CA VAL A 327 -7.45 -22.08 -11.82
C VAL A 327 -6.82 -23.46 -11.95
N SER A 328 -6.92 -24.07 -13.14
CA SER A 328 -6.23 -25.33 -13.40
C SER A 328 -4.71 -25.15 -13.39
N ASP A 329 -3.96 -26.20 -13.02
CA ASP A 329 -2.50 -26.20 -13.09
C ASP A 329 -1.98 -25.78 -14.48
N GLU A 330 -2.72 -26.12 -15.53
CA GLU A 330 -2.43 -25.71 -16.91
C GLU A 330 -2.58 -24.19 -17.11
N LEU A 331 -3.67 -23.59 -16.60
CA LEU A 331 -3.88 -22.15 -16.69
C LEU A 331 -2.83 -21.39 -15.86
N GLN A 332 -2.49 -21.91 -14.68
CA GLN A 332 -1.40 -21.36 -13.86
C GLN A 332 -0.06 -21.40 -14.61
N ALA A 333 0.33 -22.55 -15.17
CA ALA A 333 1.57 -22.68 -15.94
C ALA A 333 1.61 -21.75 -17.16
N ARG A 334 0.46 -21.51 -17.82
CA ARG A 334 0.35 -20.56 -18.93
C ARG A 334 0.55 -19.11 -18.48
N ILE A 335 -0.06 -18.71 -17.36
CA ILE A 335 0.14 -17.39 -16.76
C ILE A 335 1.62 -17.18 -16.42
N GLU A 336 2.28 -18.17 -15.80
CA GLU A 336 3.71 -18.12 -15.49
C GLU A 336 4.56 -17.91 -16.73
N SER A 337 4.29 -18.68 -17.79
CA SER A 337 5.01 -18.58 -19.07
C SER A 337 4.85 -17.20 -19.70
N GLU A 338 3.64 -16.65 -19.75
CA GLU A 338 3.39 -15.33 -20.34
C GLU A 338 4.06 -14.20 -19.55
N ILE A 339 4.04 -14.25 -18.22
CA ILE A 339 4.73 -13.26 -17.38
C ILE A 339 6.24 -13.30 -17.63
N ARG A 340 6.83 -14.51 -17.66
CA ARG A 340 8.27 -14.68 -17.95
C ARG A 340 8.62 -14.17 -19.36
N GLU A 341 7.78 -14.44 -20.35
CA GLU A 341 8.02 -13.98 -21.73
C GLU A 341 7.86 -12.47 -21.91
N SER A 342 7.00 -11.83 -21.10
CA SER A 342 6.68 -10.41 -21.20
C SER A 342 7.61 -9.51 -20.41
N CYS A 343 8.38 -10.06 -19.46
CA CYS A 343 9.29 -9.32 -18.60
C CYS A 343 10.76 -9.72 -18.87
N PRO A 344 11.54 -8.91 -19.62
CA PRO A 344 12.94 -9.23 -19.95
C PRO A 344 13.83 -9.47 -18.72
N ALA A 345 13.60 -8.74 -17.62
CA ALA A 345 14.34 -8.92 -16.37
C ALA A 345 14.18 -10.32 -15.76
N ILE A 346 13.14 -11.05 -16.14
CA ILE A 346 12.85 -12.41 -15.69
C ILE A 346 13.46 -13.48 -16.62
N LYS A 347 13.59 -13.19 -17.92
CA LYS A 347 14.03 -14.18 -18.92
C LYS A 347 15.40 -14.79 -18.65
N ASP A 348 16.29 -14.01 -18.03
CA ASP A 348 17.69 -14.41 -17.81
C ASP A 348 17.91 -15.14 -16.47
N GLN A 349 16.86 -15.42 -15.69
CA GLN A 349 16.98 -16.11 -14.41
C GLN A 349 16.73 -17.64 -14.54
N PRO A 350 17.54 -18.49 -13.88
CA PRO A 350 17.39 -19.94 -13.93
C PRO A 350 16.02 -20.40 -13.39
N LYS A 351 15.51 -21.52 -13.91
CA LYS A 351 14.22 -22.09 -13.54
C LYS A 351 14.17 -22.61 -12.11
#